data_AF-A0A8H6RIJ4-F1
#
_entry.id   AF-A0A8H6RIJ4-F1
#
_cell.length_a   1.000
_cell.length_b   1.000
_cell.length_c   1.000
_cell.angle_alpha   90.00
_cell.angle_beta   90.00
_cell.angle_gamma   90.00
#
_symmetry.space_group_name_H-M   'P 1'
#
loop_
_entity.id
_entity.type
_entity.pdbx_description
1 polymer ?
#
loop_
_entity_poly.entity_id
_entity_poly.type
_entity_poly.pdbx_seq_one_letter_code
_entity_poly.pdbx_strand_id
1 'polypeptide(L)'
;MSVSLFRRLPRCTTTSIPIELVLACPLRAQFPASNFTHTRIRIPELHSQNYSSPYPRTHSSPSAPSPLTRPRPALQPNIKEAGVNWTALFLVGALSAGLALFGSSYLRQPGSEHRLEKGEQDETYNAQSAPHSDSDLARVEYILYENLSSFDLEAMAPYGDAPGRPGNLTPAEEQKLKEMWIALSKISGMMPEGAFTNGSNDAASTKSAETPKKKSRFGFGRSKHKDEEETNGGDNDKHGQTKEYEKALQSLTPEQLRDAMWSMSKHDDPDALLLRFLRARKWDVQAALIMLVATMHWRSQEVHLDDDIMPNGERGALQWSKSSNAAEQKEGEDFLAQLRMGKSFIHGCDKDGRPCCFVRVRLHHGGDQTEKSLERFTVWTIETARMMLRPPVDTATIVFDMTDFSLANMDYTPVKFIIKCFEANYPESLGAILIYKAPWIFNQIWKIIRGWLDPVVASKVHFVANIDELDNYIPKDRAPKELGGNENWEWKWPEPVPGEDDQMKDTAGKEKVIAERNELIKSYEEETMAWCEGKDKGEGRPRIAQRLAENYWKLDPYVRAKTPYDRTGVILPGGKVDFYPKSSSNAAPAANAEDELD
;
A
#
# COMPACT_ATOMS: atom_id res chain seq x y z
N MET A 1 -3.26 -32.62 -57.26
CA MET A 1 -2.49 -33.56 -58.11
C MET A 1 -1.04 -33.53 -57.68
N SER A 2 -0.55 -34.67 -57.18
CA SER A 2 0.85 -35.17 -57.14
C SER A 2 1.95 -34.35 -56.47
N VAL A 3 2.96 -34.90 -55.77
CA VAL A 3 3.28 -36.21 -55.16
C VAL A 3 4.57 -35.97 -54.34
N SER A 4 4.61 -36.47 -53.09
CA SER A 4 5.72 -37.11 -52.34
C SER A 4 7.21 -36.71 -52.55
N LEU A 5 7.97 -36.54 -51.46
CA LEU A 5 9.04 -37.50 -51.10
C LEU A 5 9.54 -37.41 -49.64
N PHE A 6 9.64 -38.60 -49.03
CA PHE A 6 10.21 -38.98 -47.73
C PHE A 6 11.75 -38.84 -47.67
N ARG A 7 12.32 -38.64 -46.46
CA ARG A 7 13.44 -39.46 -45.94
C ARG A 7 13.67 -39.31 -44.43
N ARG A 8 13.82 -40.45 -43.75
CA ARG A 8 14.16 -40.67 -42.33
C ARG A 8 15.68 -40.89 -42.16
N LEU A 9 16.20 -40.45 -40.99
CA LEU A 9 17.23 -40.97 -40.05
C LEU A 9 18.42 -41.85 -40.53
N PRO A 10 19.52 -41.84 -39.74
CA PRO A 10 19.77 -43.01 -38.87
C PRO A 10 20.26 -42.69 -37.43
N ARG A 11 20.08 -43.69 -36.54
CA ARG A 11 20.66 -43.88 -35.19
C ARG A 11 21.99 -44.65 -35.27
N CYS A 12 22.87 -44.51 -34.26
CA CYS A 12 23.66 -45.59 -33.61
C CYS A 12 24.47 -44.99 -32.43
N THR A 13 24.17 -45.29 -31.16
CA THR A 13 24.67 -46.38 -30.26
C THR A 13 25.94 -46.07 -29.45
N THR A 14 25.73 -45.88 -28.14
CA THR A 14 26.38 -46.51 -26.96
C THR A 14 27.88 -46.85 -26.96
N THR A 15 28.62 -46.31 -25.99
CA THR A 15 29.55 -47.09 -25.15
C THR A 15 29.89 -46.34 -23.85
N SER A 16 30.06 -47.11 -22.79
CA SER A 16 30.24 -46.72 -21.39
C SER A 16 31.59 -47.23 -20.84
N ILE A 17 31.87 -46.87 -19.58
CA ILE A 17 32.81 -47.43 -18.57
C ILE A 17 34.29 -46.91 -18.54
N PRO A 18 35.05 -47.05 -17.43
CA PRO A 18 35.34 -45.98 -16.42
C PRO A 18 36.85 -45.85 -16.08
N ILE A 19 37.27 -44.88 -15.25
CA ILE A 19 38.54 -44.99 -14.49
C ILE A 19 38.40 -44.35 -13.09
N GLU A 20 38.63 -45.18 -12.07
CA GLU A 20 38.86 -44.83 -10.66
C GLU A 20 40.15 -44.02 -10.47
N LEU A 21 40.20 -43.13 -9.47
CA LEU A 21 41.45 -42.79 -8.82
C LEU A 21 41.25 -42.73 -7.29
N VAL A 22 41.97 -43.62 -6.62
CA VAL A 22 42.14 -43.78 -5.18
C VAL A 22 43.29 -42.89 -4.68
N LEU A 23 43.31 -42.63 -3.37
CA LEU A 23 44.36 -42.02 -2.51
C LEU A 23 44.07 -40.55 -2.13
N ALA A 24 44.13 -40.09 -0.89
CA ALA A 24 44.41 -40.72 0.39
C ALA A 24 43.91 -39.78 1.51
N CYS A 25 43.43 -40.35 2.61
CA CYS A 25 43.26 -39.70 3.90
C CYS A 25 44.59 -39.73 4.67
N PRO A 26 44.85 -38.81 5.61
CA PRO A 26 45.11 -39.33 6.94
C PRO A 26 44.54 -38.51 8.12
N LEU A 27 44.43 -39.26 9.23
CA LEU A 27 44.49 -38.85 10.64
C LEU A 27 43.20 -38.54 11.42
N ARG A 28 42.65 -39.68 11.86
CA ARG A 28 41.91 -40.01 13.08
C ARG A 28 42.56 -39.47 14.37
N ALA A 29 41.76 -38.92 15.27
CA ALA A 29 41.97 -38.98 16.71
C ALA A 29 40.63 -39.38 17.38
N GLN A 30 40.71 -40.32 18.32
CA GLN A 30 39.60 -41.10 18.87
C GLN A 30 39.42 -40.83 20.38
N PHE A 31 38.16 -40.68 20.80
CA PHE A 31 37.51 -41.13 22.05
C PHE A 31 37.88 -40.47 23.41
N PRO A 32 37.03 -40.60 24.48
CA PRO A 32 35.87 -41.51 24.64
C PRO A 32 34.54 -40.90 25.11
N ALA A 33 33.49 -41.69 24.91
CA ALA A 33 32.14 -41.54 25.44
C ALA A 33 32.04 -41.97 26.91
N SER A 34 31.09 -41.37 27.66
CA SER A 34 30.61 -41.89 28.94
C SER A 34 29.08 -41.76 29.07
N ASN A 35 28.44 -42.94 29.01
CA ASN A 35 27.29 -43.49 29.73
C ASN A 35 26.16 -42.61 30.32
N PHE A 36 24.94 -42.98 29.87
CA PHE A 36 23.68 -43.24 30.61
C PHE A 36 23.04 -42.13 31.47
N THR A 37 21.80 -41.75 31.15
CA THR A 37 20.58 -42.39 31.69
C THR A 37 19.30 -41.79 31.09
N HIS A 38 18.38 -42.67 30.68
CA HIS A 38 17.01 -42.36 30.27
C HIS A 38 16.16 -42.08 31.52
N THR A 39 15.52 -40.92 31.62
CA THR A 39 14.44 -40.68 32.57
C THR A 39 13.11 -40.67 31.82
N ARG A 40 12.34 -41.76 31.94
CA ARG A 40 10.94 -41.84 31.54
C ARG A 40 10.10 -40.99 32.50
N ILE A 41 9.39 -40.00 31.98
CA ILE A 41 8.33 -39.30 32.71
C ILE A 41 7.03 -40.10 32.52
N ARG A 42 6.47 -40.57 33.64
CA ARG A 42 5.13 -41.16 33.74
C ARG A 42 4.09 -40.05 33.63
N ILE A 43 3.08 -40.24 32.78
CA ILE A 43 1.81 -39.52 32.80
C ILE A 43 0.82 -40.39 33.59
N PRO A 44 0.06 -39.87 34.58
CA PRO A 44 -0.98 -40.63 35.26
C PRO A 44 -2.29 -40.68 34.45
N GLU A 45 -2.88 -41.87 34.36
CA GLU A 45 -4.26 -42.09 33.92
C GLU A 45 -5.25 -41.46 34.92
N LEU A 46 -6.28 -40.80 34.38
CA LEU A 46 -7.47 -40.37 35.11
C LEU A 46 -8.62 -41.32 34.79
N HIS A 47 -9.17 -41.91 35.85
CA HIS A 47 -10.32 -42.82 35.86
C HIS A 47 -11.66 -42.06 35.81
N SER A 48 -12.68 -42.77 35.26
CA SER A 48 -14.12 -42.70 35.59
C SER A 48 -14.93 -41.62 34.81
N GLN A 49 -16.17 -41.82 34.35
CA GLN A 49 -17.25 -42.77 34.67
C GLN A 49 -18.13 -43.09 33.45
N ASN A 50 -18.68 -44.30 33.46
CA ASN A 50 -19.77 -44.78 32.60
C ASN A 50 -21.10 -44.12 32.96
N TYR A 51 -21.95 -43.86 31.97
CA TYR A 51 -23.40 -43.97 32.10
C TYR A 51 -23.95 -44.81 30.95
N SER A 52 -24.73 -45.82 31.30
CA SER A 52 -25.37 -46.79 30.42
C SER A 52 -26.86 -46.87 30.74
N SER A 53 -27.66 -47.27 29.73
CA SER A 53 -28.99 -47.97 29.76
C SER A 53 -30.04 -47.31 28.82
N PRO A 54 -31.08 -48.01 28.30
CA PRO A 54 -31.08 -49.31 27.58
C PRO A 54 -31.93 -49.34 26.27
N TYR A 55 -31.59 -50.32 25.41
CA TYR A 55 -32.28 -51.11 24.35
C TYR A 55 -33.84 -51.04 24.11
N PRO A 56 -34.40 -51.49 22.94
CA PRO A 56 -34.12 -52.77 22.26
C PRO A 56 -34.04 -52.85 20.71
N ARG A 57 -33.51 -54.00 20.28
CA ARG A 57 -33.26 -54.52 18.92
C ARG A 57 -34.53 -55.01 18.21
N THR A 58 -34.49 -55.12 16.87
CA THR A 58 -34.81 -56.37 16.14
C THR A 58 -34.04 -56.54 14.81
N HIS A 59 -33.50 -57.75 14.63
CA HIS A 59 -33.15 -58.61 13.47
C HIS A 59 -33.44 -58.11 12.02
N SER A 60 -32.69 -58.43 10.95
CA SER A 60 -31.99 -59.67 10.55
C SER A 60 -31.07 -59.49 9.31
N SER A 61 -29.92 -60.19 9.24
CA SER A 61 -29.16 -60.52 8.01
C SER A 61 -29.58 -61.91 7.46
N PRO A 62 -29.27 -62.26 6.19
CA PRO A 62 -28.04 -63.01 5.84
C PRO A 62 -27.49 -62.56 4.46
N SER A 63 -26.33 -62.91 3.88
CA SER A 63 -25.14 -63.71 4.16
C SER A 63 -24.17 -63.45 2.98
N ALA A 64 -22.85 -63.46 3.23
CA ALA A 64 -21.79 -63.33 2.21
C ALA A 64 -21.64 -64.60 1.32
N PRO A 65 -20.81 -64.53 0.26
CA PRO A 65 -19.50 -65.17 0.38
C PRO A 65 -18.32 -64.37 -0.22
N SER A 66 -17.16 -64.50 0.43
CA SER A 66 -15.80 -64.28 -0.10
C SER A 66 -15.13 -65.68 -0.22
N PRO A 67 -13.92 -65.90 -0.81
CA PRO A 67 -12.83 -64.94 -1.04
C PRO A 67 -12.02 -65.12 -2.35
N LEU A 68 -11.23 -64.12 -2.76
CA LEU A 68 -9.98 -64.34 -3.49
C LEU A 68 -8.95 -63.26 -3.13
N THR A 69 -7.84 -63.73 -2.60
CA THR A 69 -6.63 -63.04 -2.12
C THR A 69 -5.83 -62.37 -3.24
N ARG A 70 -5.45 -61.10 -3.05
CA ARG A 70 -4.25 -60.48 -3.64
C ARG A 70 -3.56 -59.55 -2.63
N PRO A 71 -2.21 -59.47 -2.65
CA PRO A 71 -1.41 -58.83 -1.59
C PRO A 71 -1.47 -57.30 -1.65
N ARG A 72 -1.50 -56.66 -0.48
CA ARG A 72 -1.27 -55.21 -0.31
C ARG A 72 0.20 -54.89 -0.59
N PRO A 73 0.53 -53.87 -1.40
CA PRO A 73 1.87 -53.30 -1.40
C PRO A 73 2.08 -52.44 -0.15
N ALA A 74 3.30 -52.48 0.37
CA ALA A 74 3.74 -51.74 1.56
C ALA A 74 3.59 -50.23 1.35
N LEU A 75 3.01 -49.54 2.33
CA LEU A 75 3.14 -48.08 2.45
C LEU A 75 4.61 -47.74 2.71
N GLN A 76 5.25 -47.08 1.76
CA GLN A 76 6.45 -46.29 2.06
C GLN A 76 6.03 -45.03 2.82
N PRO A 77 6.69 -44.66 3.93
CA PRO A 77 6.52 -43.34 4.50
C PRO A 77 7.16 -42.34 3.54
N ASN A 78 6.31 -41.57 2.86
CA ASN A 78 6.74 -40.43 2.06
C ASN A 78 7.07 -39.30 3.05
N ILE A 79 8.34 -39.24 3.48
CA ILE A 79 8.88 -38.08 4.21
C ILE A 79 8.94 -36.95 3.19
N LYS A 80 7.86 -36.16 3.09
CA LYS A 80 7.96 -34.81 2.57
C LYS A 80 8.67 -34.00 3.64
N GLU A 81 9.84 -33.50 3.28
CA GLU A 81 10.62 -32.53 4.03
C GLU A 81 9.68 -31.45 4.56
N ALA A 82 9.48 -31.43 5.87
CA ALA A 82 8.98 -30.26 6.56
C ALA A 82 10.00 -29.15 6.28
N GLY A 83 9.57 -28.10 5.58
CA GLY A 83 10.40 -26.95 5.26
C GLY A 83 10.99 -26.37 6.55
N VAL A 84 12.25 -26.69 6.80
CA VAL A 84 13.05 -26.04 7.84
C VAL A 84 13.19 -24.59 7.39
N ASN A 85 12.61 -23.68 8.17
CA ASN A 85 12.74 -22.24 7.96
C ASN A 85 14.21 -21.85 8.18
N TRP A 86 15.00 -21.79 7.10
CA TRP A 86 16.42 -21.44 7.12
C TRP A 86 16.68 -20.07 7.76
N THR A 87 15.71 -19.16 7.73
CA THR A 87 15.75 -17.84 8.35
C THR A 87 15.79 -17.91 9.88
N ALA A 88 15.12 -18.90 10.50
CA ALA A 88 15.17 -19.12 11.95
C ALA A 88 16.55 -19.65 12.41
N LEU A 89 17.21 -20.50 11.60
CA LEU A 89 18.56 -20.98 11.90
C LEU A 89 19.62 -19.87 11.78
N PHE A 90 19.47 -18.96 10.80
CA PHE A 90 20.36 -17.81 10.65
C PHE A 90 20.23 -16.80 11.79
N LEU A 91 19.01 -16.58 12.30
CA LEU A 91 18.78 -15.69 13.46
C LEU A 91 19.32 -16.29 14.77
N VAL A 92 19.19 -17.60 14.98
CA VAL A 92 19.80 -18.29 16.13
C VAL A 92 21.32 -18.28 16.03
N GLY A 93 21.89 -18.42 14.83
CA GLY A 93 23.34 -18.30 14.57
C GLY A 93 23.89 -16.89 14.78
N ALA A 94 23.15 -15.86 14.36
CA ALA A 94 23.57 -14.46 14.54
C ALA A 94 23.47 -14.00 16.01
N LEU A 95 22.48 -14.47 16.77
CA LEU A 95 22.33 -14.19 18.20
C LEU A 95 23.38 -14.93 19.06
N SER A 96 23.80 -16.13 18.65
CA SER A 96 24.86 -16.88 19.35
C SER A 96 26.27 -16.36 19.06
N ALA A 97 26.52 -15.75 17.90
CA ALA A 97 27.78 -15.04 17.62
C ALA A 97 27.88 -13.68 18.35
N GLY A 98 26.74 -13.00 18.57
CA GLY A 98 26.69 -11.72 19.28
C GLY A 98 26.93 -11.81 20.79
N LEU A 99 26.59 -12.93 21.43
CA LEU A 99 26.83 -13.14 22.87
C LEU A 99 28.28 -13.53 23.22
N ALA A 100 29.10 -13.93 22.25
CA ALA A 100 30.50 -14.33 22.48
C ALA A 100 31.51 -13.16 22.43
N LEU A 101 31.07 -11.95 22.06
CA LEU A 101 31.97 -10.78 21.86
C LEU A 101 31.74 -9.62 22.86
N PHE A 102 30.87 -9.76 23.86
CA PHE A 102 30.65 -8.76 24.92
C PHE A 102 31.07 -9.25 26.31
N GLY A 103 32.22 -9.92 26.36
CA GLY A 103 32.83 -10.46 27.58
C GLY A 103 34.17 -9.85 27.94
N SER A 104 34.35 -8.53 27.85
CA SER A 104 35.37 -7.80 28.61
C SER A 104 35.28 -6.31 28.34
N SER A 105 35.38 -5.53 29.42
CA SER A 105 35.62 -4.07 29.51
C SER A 105 34.43 -3.28 30.02
N TYR A 106 34.17 -3.35 31.33
CA TYR A 106 33.76 -2.17 32.11
C TYR A 106 34.12 -2.42 33.57
N LEU A 107 35.34 -2.04 33.95
CA LEU A 107 35.72 -1.78 35.33
C LEU A 107 35.78 -0.26 35.54
N ARG A 108 35.07 0.14 36.59
CA ARG A 108 34.80 1.47 37.14
C ARG A 108 36.05 2.10 37.77
N GLN A 109 36.25 3.41 37.62
CA GLN A 109 36.85 4.27 38.67
C GLN A 109 36.30 5.72 38.62
N PRO A 110 36.15 6.41 39.78
CA PRO A 110 35.64 7.77 39.88
C PRO A 110 36.69 8.83 40.25
N GLY A 111 36.44 10.08 39.83
CA GLY A 111 36.72 11.31 40.60
C GLY A 111 38.06 12.02 40.42
N SER A 112 38.01 13.30 40.01
CA SER A 112 38.82 14.39 40.58
C SER A 112 38.24 15.77 40.23
N GLU A 113 38.09 16.61 41.25
CA GLU A 113 37.77 18.05 41.18
C GLU A 113 39.05 18.89 41.05
N HIS A 114 38.99 20.00 40.30
CA HIS A 114 39.58 21.33 40.62
C HIS A 114 39.26 22.31 39.46
N ARG A 115 38.42 23.33 39.68
CA ARG A 115 38.68 24.72 40.14
C ARG A 115 39.09 25.70 39.01
N LEU A 116 38.08 26.48 38.58
CA LEU A 116 38.01 27.91 38.20
C LEU A 116 39.24 28.64 37.64
N GLU A 117 39.06 29.28 36.48
CA GLU A 117 39.36 30.71 36.29
C GLU A 117 38.47 31.34 35.20
N LYS A 118 38.02 32.58 35.47
CA LYS A 118 37.11 33.41 34.68
C LYS A 118 37.86 34.11 33.53
N GLY A 119 37.17 34.25 32.40
CA GLY A 119 37.43 35.25 31.35
C GLY A 119 36.10 35.62 30.70
N GLU A 120 35.75 36.90 30.81
CA GLU A 120 34.44 37.53 30.59
C GLU A 120 34.45 38.29 29.25
N GLN A 121 33.34 38.21 28.49
CA GLN A 121 32.75 39.22 27.57
C GLN A 121 31.72 38.51 26.65
N ASP A 122 30.44 38.48 27.01
CA ASP A 122 29.36 39.45 26.74
C ASP A 122 28.81 39.43 25.29
N GLU A 123 27.60 38.87 25.13
CA GLU A 123 26.45 39.60 24.55
C GLU A 123 25.16 38.76 24.76
N THR A 124 24.30 39.27 25.65
CA THR A 124 23.00 38.72 26.04
C THR A 124 21.89 39.09 25.06
N TYR A 125 21.17 38.10 24.51
CA TYR A 125 19.83 38.32 23.96
C TYR A 125 18.78 38.23 25.07
N ASN A 126 18.08 39.34 25.26
CA ASN A 126 17.10 39.57 26.32
C ASN A 126 15.76 38.91 25.95
N ALA A 127 15.33 37.92 26.74
CA ALA A 127 13.97 37.39 26.71
C ALA A 127 13.08 38.27 27.60
N GLN A 128 12.26 39.14 26.98
CA GLN A 128 11.14 39.79 27.66
C GLN A 128 9.84 39.10 27.26
N SER A 129 9.24 38.46 28.25
CA SER A 129 7.91 37.88 28.26
C SER A 129 6.84 38.97 28.17
N ALA A 130 5.94 38.84 27.20
CA ALA A 130 4.63 39.49 27.23
C ALA A 130 3.59 38.48 27.75
N PRO A 131 2.67 38.86 28.64
CA PRO A 131 1.61 37.97 29.10
C PRO A 131 0.50 37.93 28.04
N HIS A 132 0.32 36.79 27.40
CA HIS A 132 -0.87 36.55 26.58
C HIS A 132 -2.06 36.34 27.53
N SER A 133 -3.09 37.19 27.41
CA SER A 133 -4.32 37.10 28.19
C SER A 133 -5.10 35.84 27.81
N ASP A 134 -5.71 35.19 28.82
CA ASP A 134 -6.54 33.98 28.69
C ASP A 134 -7.67 34.09 27.63
N SER A 135 -8.02 35.29 27.18
CA SER A 135 -8.98 35.51 26.10
C SER A 135 -8.46 35.14 24.70
N ASP A 136 -7.15 35.17 24.47
CA ASP A 136 -6.56 34.90 23.15
C ASP A 136 -6.41 33.39 22.91
N LEU A 137 -6.12 32.61 23.96
CA LEU A 137 -6.12 31.15 23.91
C LEU A 137 -7.54 30.60 23.73
N ALA A 138 -8.53 31.17 24.42
CA ALA A 138 -9.93 30.81 24.24
C ALA A 138 -10.44 31.13 22.83
N ARG A 139 -9.93 32.19 22.20
CA ARG A 139 -10.30 32.57 20.82
C ARG A 139 -9.62 31.68 19.78
N VAL A 140 -8.41 31.20 20.03
CA VAL A 140 -7.73 30.19 19.19
C VAL A 140 -8.38 28.80 19.36
N GLU A 141 -8.78 28.41 20.57
CA GLU A 141 -9.55 27.17 20.81
C GLU A 141 -10.96 27.23 20.21
N TYR A 142 -11.64 28.38 20.26
CA TYR A 142 -12.98 28.53 19.70
C TYR A 142 -12.97 28.51 18.15
N ILE A 143 -11.94 29.07 17.51
CA ILE A 143 -11.77 29.02 16.05
C ILE A 143 -11.45 27.60 15.56
N LEU A 144 -10.79 26.77 16.38
CA LEU A 144 -10.54 25.35 16.07
C LEU A 144 -11.79 24.47 16.23
N TYR A 145 -12.70 24.81 17.14
CA TYR A 145 -13.86 23.97 17.47
C TYR A 145 -15.04 24.09 16.51
N GLU A 146 -15.33 25.28 15.95
CA GLU A 146 -16.44 25.43 14.99
C GLU A 146 -16.05 25.03 13.55
N ASN A 147 -14.80 25.25 13.13
CA ASN A 147 -14.36 24.98 11.75
C ASN A 147 -14.23 23.48 11.40
N LEU A 148 -14.23 22.58 12.38
CA LEU A 148 -14.22 21.13 12.14
C LEU A 148 -15.63 20.52 12.00
N SER A 149 -16.68 21.28 12.33
CA SER A 149 -18.06 20.75 12.40
C SER A 149 -18.99 21.19 11.27
N SER A 150 -18.54 22.09 10.38
CA SER A 150 -19.27 22.46 9.17
C SER A 150 -18.33 22.98 8.10
N PHE A 151 -17.73 22.08 7.32
CA PHE A 151 -17.05 22.43 6.07
C PHE A 151 -18.13 22.74 5.02
N ASP A 152 -18.47 24.03 4.88
CA ASP A 152 -19.26 24.53 3.75
C ASP A 152 -18.36 24.60 2.51
N LEU A 153 -18.85 24.03 1.40
CA LEU A 153 -18.16 23.93 0.11
C LEU A 153 -18.17 25.28 -0.63
N GLU A 154 -17.37 26.25 -0.16
CA GLU A 154 -16.98 27.43 -0.93
C GLU A 154 -15.66 27.16 -1.65
N ALA A 155 -15.70 26.96 -2.97
CA ALA A 155 -14.56 26.48 -3.77
C ALA A 155 -14.01 25.12 -3.26
N MET A 156 -13.13 24.44 -4.00
CA MET A 156 -12.21 23.57 -3.26
C MET A 156 -11.43 24.50 -2.33
N ALA A 157 -11.48 24.28 -1.03
CA ALA A 157 -10.69 25.08 -0.10
C ALA A 157 -9.25 25.14 -0.64
N PRO A 158 -8.60 26.31 -0.64
CA PRO A 158 -7.23 26.40 -1.16
C PRO A 158 -6.36 25.38 -0.43
N TYR A 159 -5.36 24.83 -1.12
CA TYR A 159 -4.40 23.89 -0.53
C TYR A 159 -3.48 24.53 0.54
N GLY A 160 -3.88 25.68 1.09
CA GLY A 160 -3.15 26.52 2.01
C GLY A 160 -1.88 27.11 1.41
N ASP A 161 -1.03 27.62 2.29
CA ASP A 161 0.26 28.22 1.95
C ASP A 161 1.39 27.19 1.88
N ALA A 162 1.06 25.90 1.74
CA ALA A 162 2.06 24.85 1.65
C ALA A 162 2.69 24.84 0.24
N PRO A 163 4.03 24.83 0.11
CA PRO A 163 4.71 25.03 -1.16
C PRO A 163 4.46 23.90 -2.15
N GLY A 164 4.49 24.23 -3.45
CA GLY A 164 4.36 23.26 -4.54
C GLY A 164 2.96 22.67 -4.67
N ARG A 165 1.92 23.37 -4.20
CA ARG A 165 0.50 22.99 -4.27
C ARG A 165 -0.31 24.02 -5.07
N PRO A 166 -1.51 23.67 -5.56
CA PRO A 166 -2.36 24.63 -6.26
C PRO A 166 -2.58 25.90 -5.44
N GLY A 167 -2.40 27.05 -6.07
CA GLY A 167 -2.48 28.37 -5.40
C GLY A 167 -1.18 28.86 -4.75
N ASN A 168 -0.17 28.00 -4.59
CA ASN A 168 1.12 28.38 -3.98
C ASN A 168 2.31 27.77 -4.72
N LEU A 169 2.44 28.14 -6.00
CA LEU A 169 3.55 27.79 -6.87
C LEU A 169 4.43 29.02 -7.11
N THR A 170 5.74 28.83 -7.10
CA THR A 170 6.66 29.83 -7.68
C THR A 170 6.49 29.88 -9.20
N PRO A 171 6.92 30.97 -9.88
CA PRO A 171 6.84 31.04 -11.34
C PRO A 171 7.58 29.89 -12.06
N ALA A 172 8.69 29.40 -11.47
CA ALA A 172 9.43 28.26 -12.02
C ALA A 172 8.65 26.95 -11.87
N GLU A 173 8.00 26.74 -10.73
CA GLU A 173 7.16 25.58 -10.48
C GLU A 173 5.90 25.56 -11.36
N GLU A 174 5.27 26.72 -11.56
CA GLU A 174 4.16 26.86 -12.51
C GLU A 174 4.59 26.48 -13.93
N GLN A 175 5.77 26.95 -14.35
CA GLN A 175 6.32 26.60 -15.66
C GLN A 175 6.55 25.08 -15.80
N LYS A 176 7.00 24.41 -14.73
CA LYS A 176 7.16 22.95 -14.72
C LYS A 176 5.84 22.21 -14.76
N LEU A 177 4.80 22.74 -14.14
CA LEU A 177 3.44 22.20 -14.26
C LEU A 177 2.91 22.33 -15.69
N LYS A 178 3.14 23.47 -16.37
CA LYS A 178 2.79 23.63 -17.80
C LYS A 178 3.52 22.61 -18.68
N GLU A 179 4.84 22.47 -18.48
CA GLU A 179 5.65 21.48 -19.21
C GLU A 179 5.13 20.05 -18.99
N MET A 180 4.73 19.70 -17.77
CA MET A 180 4.13 18.40 -17.44
C MET A 180 2.80 18.17 -18.16
N TRP A 181 1.89 19.15 -18.14
CA TRP A 181 0.62 19.06 -18.88
C TRP A 181 0.83 18.89 -20.38
N ILE A 182 1.74 19.66 -20.98
CA ILE A 182 2.08 19.56 -22.41
C ILE A 182 2.68 18.18 -22.72
N ALA A 183 3.53 17.65 -21.86
CA ALA A 183 4.15 16.34 -22.07
C ALA A 183 3.11 15.21 -21.98
N LEU A 184 2.23 15.26 -20.98
CA LEU A 184 1.14 14.31 -20.82
C LEU A 184 0.15 14.38 -22.00
N SER A 185 -0.21 15.57 -22.47
CA SER A 185 -1.15 15.73 -23.58
C SER A 185 -0.65 15.11 -24.88
N LYS A 186 0.67 15.13 -25.13
CA LYS A 186 1.29 14.54 -26.32
C LYS A 186 1.16 13.02 -26.39
N ILE A 187 1.14 12.34 -25.24
CA ILE A 187 1.09 10.87 -25.17
C ILE A 187 -0.32 10.33 -24.94
N SER A 188 -1.24 11.16 -24.44
CA SER A 188 -2.61 10.77 -24.07
C SER A 188 -3.68 11.27 -25.05
N GLY A 189 -3.32 11.99 -26.12
CA GLY A 189 -4.30 12.47 -27.10
C GLY A 189 -5.29 13.50 -26.54
N MET A 190 -4.96 14.19 -25.43
CA MET A 190 -5.75 15.31 -24.88
C MET A 190 -5.76 16.56 -25.80
N MET A 191 -5.06 16.49 -26.94
CA MET A 191 -4.97 17.56 -27.93
C MET A 191 -5.58 17.08 -29.26
N PRO A 192 -6.38 17.92 -29.95
CA PRO A 192 -6.74 17.65 -31.34
C PRO A 192 -5.46 17.52 -32.18
N GLU A 193 -5.44 16.58 -33.13
CA GLU A 193 -4.35 16.45 -34.09
C GLU A 193 -4.06 17.81 -34.76
N GLY A 194 -2.90 18.40 -34.47
CA GLY A 194 -2.43 19.64 -35.11
C GLY A 194 -2.07 20.82 -34.18
N ALA A 195 -2.27 20.74 -32.86
CA ALA A 195 -2.09 21.88 -31.97
C ALA A 195 -0.63 22.22 -31.53
N PHE A 196 0.39 21.54 -32.04
CA PHE A 196 1.78 22.04 -31.99
C PHE A 196 2.55 21.61 -33.25
N THR A 197 2.39 22.35 -34.34
CA THR A 197 3.38 22.38 -35.43
C THR A 197 4.11 23.71 -35.38
N ASN A 198 5.08 23.82 -34.47
CA ASN A 198 6.36 24.54 -34.59
C ASN A 198 6.93 24.83 -33.21
N GLY A 199 8.11 24.25 -32.89
CA GLY A 199 8.88 24.77 -31.76
C GLY A 199 9.98 23.93 -31.11
N SER A 200 10.17 22.64 -31.38
CA SER A 200 11.47 21.94 -31.22
C SER A 200 11.41 20.54 -31.81
N ASN A 201 11.79 20.41 -33.09
CA ASN A 201 12.27 19.14 -33.61
C ASN A 201 13.74 19.00 -33.20
N ASP A 202 13.97 18.53 -31.98
CA ASP A 202 15.18 17.79 -31.60
C ASP A 202 14.78 16.39 -31.14
N ALA A 203 14.06 15.72 -32.02
CA ALA A 203 14.09 14.28 -32.15
C ALA A 203 14.25 13.98 -33.65
N ALA A 204 15.52 13.80 -34.04
CA ALA A 204 16.00 13.19 -35.28
C ALA A 204 15.54 13.81 -36.63
N SER A 205 16.43 14.60 -37.25
CA SER A 205 16.69 14.52 -38.71
C SER A 205 17.97 15.28 -39.08
N THR A 206 19.09 14.56 -39.13
CA THR A 206 20.24 14.95 -39.95
C THR A 206 19.86 14.70 -41.41
N LYS A 207 19.94 15.76 -42.23
CA LYS A 207 19.54 15.81 -43.64
C LYS A 207 20.04 14.61 -44.47
N SER A 208 19.20 14.15 -45.39
CA SER A 208 19.66 13.56 -46.66
C SER A 208 18.59 13.74 -47.75
N ALA A 209 19.00 14.30 -48.89
CA ALA A 209 18.23 14.32 -50.13
C ALA A 209 18.73 13.18 -51.05
N GLU A 210 17.78 12.47 -51.70
CA GLU A 210 17.81 11.60 -52.91
C GLU A 210 19.11 10.83 -53.28
N THR A 211 19.23 9.53 -53.57
CA THR A 211 18.43 8.35 -54.05
C THR A 211 19.33 7.07 -53.91
N PRO A 212 19.00 5.84 -54.39
CA PRO A 212 17.99 4.89 -53.93
C PRO A 212 18.51 3.49 -53.45
N LYS A 213 17.72 2.83 -52.59
CA LYS A 213 17.52 1.37 -52.36
C LYS A 213 18.73 0.43 -52.16
N LYS A 214 18.84 -0.19 -50.97
CA LYS A 214 18.87 -1.66 -50.83
C LYS A 214 18.60 -2.16 -49.40
N LYS A 215 18.15 -3.41 -49.35
CA LYS A 215 17.43 -4.10 -48.27
C LYS A 215 18.22 -4.26 -46.97
N SER A 216 17.47 -4.07 -45.88
CA SER A 216 17.63 -4.62 -44.54
C SER A 216 18.35 -5.98 -44.46
N ARG A 217 19.32 -6.06 -43.54
CA ARG A 217 19.48 -7.19 -42.60
C ARG A 217 20.32 -6.77 -41.40
N PHE A 218 19.66 -6.74 -40.25
CA PHE A 218 20.27 -6.66 -38.92
C PHE A 218 21.19 -7.86 -38.68
N GLY A 219 22.36 -7.59 -38.09
CA GLY A 219 23.25 -8.59 -37.49
C GLY A 219 23.94 -7.96 -36.28
N PHE A 220 23.49 -8.33 -35.08
CA PHE A 220 24.12 -7.99 -33.82
C PHE A 220 25.51 -8.64 -33.74
N GLY A 221 26.54 -7.81 -33.57
CA GLY A 221 27.92 -8.23 -33.34
C GLY A 221 28.54 -7.40 -32.23
N ARG A 222 28.59 -7.99 -31.04
CA ARG A 222 29.27 -7.52 -29.82
C ARG A 222 30.72 -7.12 -30.13
N SER A 223 31.08 -5.86 -29.88
CA SER A 223 32.46 -5.48 -29.59
C SER A 223 32.49 -4.59 -28.35
N LYS A 224 33.40 -4.97 -27.46
CA LYS A 224 33.62 -4.46 -26.12
C LYS A 224 34.54 -3.25 -26.29
N HIS A 225 34.05 -2.04 -26.02
CA HIS A 225 34.92 -0.93 -25.65
C HIS A 225 34.31 -0.22 -24.45
N LYS A 226 35.16 -0.09 -23.44
CA LYS A 226 34.89 0.39 -22.10
C LYS A 226 35.33 1.84 -22.11
N ASP A 227 34.38 2.76 -22.22
CA ASP A 227 34.60 4.17 -21.91
C ASP A 227 33.54 4.56 -20.89
N GLU A 228 34.03 4.89 -19.70
CA GLU A 228 33.28 5.30 -18.53
C GLU A 228 32.86 6.77 -18.74
N GLU A 229 31.64 6.98 -19.22
CA GLU A 229 30.89 8.21 -18.95
C GLU A 229 29.85 7.90 -17.87
N GLU A 230 30.11 8.39 -16.66
CA GLU A 230 29.13 8.42 -15.57
C GLU A 230 27.92 9.25 -15.99
N THR A 231 26.92 8.56 -16.54
CA THR A 231 25.54 9.03 -16.45
C THR A 231 25.15 8.96 -14.97
N ASN A 232 24.61 10.06 -14.46
CA ASN A 232 24.12 10.23 -13.10
C ASN A 232 22.81 9.41 -12.89
N GLY A 233 22.85 8.12 -13.21
CA GLY A 233 21.76 7.16 -13.15
C GLY A 233 21.98 6.22 -11.98
N GLY A 234 21.41 6.56 -10.83
CA GLY A 234 21.58 5.74 -9.63
C GLY A 234 20.71 6.18 -8.47
N ASP A 235 19.42 6.47 -8.70
CA ASP A 235 18.41 6.53 -7.61
C ASP A 235 16.97 6.47 -8.15
N ASN A 236 16.69 7.15 -9.27
CA ASN A 236 15.33 7.40 -9.74
C ASN A 236 14.54 6.19 -10.29
N ASP A 237 15.15 5.03 -10.52
CA ASP A 237 14.49 3.85 -11.13
C ASP A 237 14.50 2.58 -10.26
N LYS A 238 14.60 2.75 -8.93
CA LYS A 238 14.61 1.66 -7.94
C LYS A 238 13.51 0.61 -8.14
N HIS A 239 12.32 1.05 -8.58
CA HIS A 239 11.14 0.20 -8.76
C HIS A 239 10.89 -0.20 -10.23
N GLY A 240 11.81 0.08 -11.14
CA GLY A 240 11.68 -0.28 -12.57
C GLY A 240 10.60 0.52 -13.32
N GLN A 241 10.37 1.77 -12.91
CA GLN A 241 9.41 2.69 -13.49
C GLN A 241 9.69 2.98 -14.96
N THR A 242 10.96 3.05 -15.39
CA THR A 242 11.29 3.25 -16.81
C THR A 242 10.78 2.10 -17.67
N LYS A 243 10.97 0.86 -17.19
CA LYS A 243 10.48 -0.32 -17.88
C LYS A 243 8.95 -0.37 -17.90
N GLU A 244 8.31 0.00 -16.80
CA GLU A 244 6.85 0.01 -16.73
C GLU A 244 6.24 1.12 -17.58
N TYR A 245 6.92 2.27 -17.68
CA TYR A 245 6.60 3.34 -18.62
C TYR A 245 6.64 2.87 -20.08
N GLU A 246 7.72 2.20 -20.49
CA GLU A 246 7.82 1.63 -21.85
C GLU A 246 6.72 0.61 -22.12
N LYS A 247 6.39 -0.21 -21.13
CA LYS A 247 5.28 -1.16 -21.20
C LYS A 247 3.94 -0.46 -21.39
N ALA A 248 3.69 0.60 -20.61
CA ALA A 248 2.48 1.39 -20.70
C ALA A 248 2.27 1.97 -22.10
N LEU A 249 3.32 2.54 -22.69
CA LEU A 249 3.26 3.07 -24.07
C LEU A 249 3.07 1.99 -25.14
N GLN A 250 3.41 0.73 -24.84
CA GLN A 250 3.20 -0.40 -25.75
C GLN A 250 1.82 -1.05 -25.57
N SER A 251 1.27 -1.04 -24.35
CA SER A 251 0.05 -1.75 -24.00
C SER A 251 -1.21 -0.88 -24.02
N LEU A 252 -1.08 0.43 -23.80
CA LEU A 252 -2.21 1.36 -23.72
C LEU A 252 -2.26 2.28 -24.94
N THR A 253 -3.46 2.53 -25.46
CA THR A 253 -3.69 3.59 -26.45
C THR A 253 -3.63 4.97 -25.78
N PRO A 254 -3.44 6.06 -26.55
CA PRO A 254 -3.52 7.42 -26.01
C PRO A 254 -4.83 7.68 -25.24
N GLU A 255 -5.96 7.21 -25.76
CA GLU A 255 -7.27 7.33 -25.12
C GLU A 255 -7.31 6.58 -23.79
N GLN A 256 -6.75 5.37 -23.72
CA GLN A 256 -6.67 4.61 -22.46
C GLN A 256 -5.76 5.29 -21.42
N LEU A 257 -4.68 5.94 -21.85
CA LEU A 257 -3.82 6.74 -20.96
C LEU A 257 -4.57 7.98 -20.43
N ARG A 258 -5.35 8.64 -21.29
CA ARG A 258 -6.22 9.75 -20.89
C ARG A 258 -7.28 9.31 -19.88
N ASP A 259 -7.96 8.20 -20.15
CA ASP A 259 -8.96 7.63 -19.25
C ASP A 259 -8.34 7.25 -17.90
N ALA A 260 -7.14 6.65 -17.91
CA ALA A 260 -6.42 6.30 -16.69
C ALA A 260 -6.07 7.54 -15.84
N MET A 261 -5.62 8.64 -16.44
CA MET A 261 -5.34 9.90 -15.73
C MET A 261 -6.60 10.46 -15.06
N TRP A 262 -7.72 10.50 -15.81
CA TRP A 262 -8.98 11.07 -15.32
C TRP A 262 -9.69 10.16 -14.30
N SER A 263 -9.53 8.85 -14.44
CA SER A 263 -9.95 7.87 -13.43
C SER A 263 -9.15 8.04 -12.13
N MET A 264 -7.83 8.17 -12.24
CA MET A 264 -6.93 8.34 -11.09
C MET A 264 -7.19 9.64 -10.31
N SER A 265 -7.57 10.72 -11.01
CA SER A 265 -7.86 12.02 -10.41
C SER A 265 -9.08 11.98 -9.47
N LYS A 266 -10.09 11.14 -9.73
CA LYS A 266 -11.30 11.03 -8.89
C LYS A 266 -11.91 12.41 -8.54
N HIS A 267 -11.85 12.78 -7.25
CA HIS A 267 -12.28 14.07 -6.70
C HIS A 267 -11.12 15.01 -6.34
N ASP A 268 -9.88 14.59 -6.57
CA ASP A 268 -8.71 15.43 -6.39
C ASP A 268 -8.67 16.52 -7.48
N ASP A 269 -8.05 17.66 -7.15
CA ASP A 269 -7.67 18.64 -8.15
C ASP A 269 -6.66 18.00 -9.15
N PRO A 270 -6.91 18.05 -10.47
CA PRO A 270 -6.01 17.45 -11.47
C PRO A 270 -4.59 18.01 -11.40
N ASP A 271 -4.41 19.29 -11.04
CA ASP A 271 -3.08 19.88 -10.84
C ASP A 271 -2.42 19.35 -9.57
N ALA A 272 -3.17 19.23 -8.48
CA ALA A 272 -2.64 18.64 -7.25
C ALA A 272 -2.12 17.23 -7.49
N LEU A 273 -2.80 16.44 -8.33
CA LEU A 273 -2.33 15.11 -8.72
C LEU A 273 -0.97 15.18 -9.42
N LEU A 274 -0.82 16.00 -10.47
CA LEU A 274 0.46 16.12 -11.20
C LEU A 274 1.58 16.69 -10.33
N LEU A 275 1.26 17.66 -9.47
CA LEU A 275 2.21 18.30 -8.56
C LEU A 275 2.82 17.30 -7.57
N ARG A 276 2.11 16.25 -7.15
CA ARG A 276 2.69 15.16 -6.33
C ARG A 276 3.87 14.49 -7.04
N PHE A 277 3.74 14.19 -8.33
CA PHE A 277 4.79 13.56 -9.12
C PHE A 277 5.96 14.51 -9.38
N LEU A 278 5.68 15.78 -9.66
CA LEU A 278 6.71 16.80 -9.83
C LEU A 278 7.53 16.97 -8.55
N ARG A 279 6.90 17.14 -7.39
CA ARG A 279 7.61 17.24 -6.10
C ARG A 279 8.43 15.98 -5.81
N ALA A 280 7.86 14.79 -6.02
CA ALA A 280 8.55 13.52 -5.80
C ALA A 280 9.76 13.30 -6.72
N ARG A 281 9.82 14.01 -7.85
CA ARG A 281 10.95 13.97 -8.80
C ARG A 281 11.70 15.29 -8.87
N LYS A 282 11.65 16.09 -7.79
CA LYS A 282 12.43 17.33 -7.63
C LYS A 282 12.25 18.28 -8.83
N TRP A 283 11.03 18.36 -9.33
CA TRP A 283 10.61 19.15 -10.49
C TRP A 283 11.28 18.75 -11.82
N ASP A 284 11.82 17.53 -11.93
CA ASP A 284 12.17 16.92 -13.22
C ASP A 284 10.90 16.41 -13.91
N VAL A 285 10.51 17.09 -14.99
CA VAL A 285 9.29 16.80 -15.74
C VAL A 285 9.32 15.42 -16.40
N GLN A 286 10.46 15.00 -16.94
CA GLN A 286 10.56 13.71 -17.63
C GLN A 286 10.49 12.56 -16.64
N ALA A 287 11.22 12.66 -15.52
CA ALA A 287 11.16 11.67 -14.47
C ALA A 287 9.77 11.62 -13.80
N ALA A 288 9.11 12.77 -13.61
CA ALA A 288 7.73 12.83 -13.10
C ALA A 288 6.74 12.17 -14.07
N LEU A 289 6.87 12.41 -15.38
CA LEU A 289 6.03 11.79 -16.39
C LEU A 289 6.20 10.27 -16.44
N ILE A 290 7.45 9.78 -16.38
CA ILE A 290 7.77 8.35 -16.31
C ILE A 290 7.07 7.71 -15.11
N MET A 291 7.21 8.33 -13.93
CA MET A 291 6.58 7.84 -12.70
C MET A 291 5.05 7.84 -12.78
N LEU A 292 4.44 8.91 -13.31
CA LEU A 292 2.99 9.02 -13.46
C LEU A 292 2.45 7.93 -14.38
N VAL A 293 3.02 7.76 -15.57
CA VAL A 293 2.55 6.79 -16.56
C VAL A 293 2.78 5.35 -16.11
N ALA A 294 3.92 5.07 -15.45
CA ALA A 294 4.15 3.78 -14.79
C ALA A 294 3.07 3.51 -13.73
N THR A 295 2.69 4.51 -12.94
CA THR A 295 1.63 4.40 -11.93
C THR A 295 0.27 4.15 -12.58
N MET A 296 -0.07 4.83 -13.68
CA MET A 296 -1.31 4.62 -14.43
C MET A 296 -1.41 3.18 -14.97
N HIS A 297 -0.29 2.64 -15.47
CA HIS A 297 -0.24 1.25 -15.93
C HIS A 297 -0.37 0.25 -14.77
N TRP A 298 0.39 0.42 -13.69
CA TRP A 298 0.25 -0.41 -12.48
C TRP A 298 -1.20 -0.40 -11.97
N ARG A 299 -1.81 0.78 -11.88
CA ARG A 299 -3.19 0.98 -11.42
C ARG A 299 -4.20 0.22 -12.28
N SER A 300 -4.09 0.30 -13.60
CA SER A 300 -5.08 -0.24 -14.53
C SER A 300 -4.84 -1.70 -14.92
N GLN A 301 -3.58 -2.11 -15.07
CA GLN A 301 -3.19 -3.41 -15.65
C GLN A 301 -2.64 -4.41 -14.63
N GLU A 302 -2.04 -3.96 -13.52
CA GLU A 302 -1.49 -4.87 -12.51
C GLU A 302 -2.47 -5.10 -11.36
N VAL A 303 -2.93 -4.02 -10.71
CA VAL A 303 -3.84 -4.13 -9.54
C VAL A 303 -5.31 -4.02 -9.90
N HIS A 304 -5.66 -3.63 -11.13
CA HIS A 304 -7.04 -3.45 -11.60
C HIS A 304 -7.88 -2.62 -10.62
N LEU A 305 -7.38 -1.44 -10.27
CA LEU A 305 -7.92 -0.69 -9.14
C LEU A 305 -9.36 -0.22 -9.36
N ASP A 306 -9.62 0.39 -10.51
CA ASP A 306 -10.89 1.02 -10.82
C ASP A 306 -11.91 0.04 -11.44
N ASP A 307 -11.46 -1.12 -11.95
CA ASP A 307 -12.32 -2.14 -12.56
C ASP A 307 -12.58 -3.37 -11.66
N ASP A 308 -11.76 -3.58 -10.62
CA ASP A 308 -11.89 -4.72 -9.72
C ASP A 308 -11.88 -4.30 -8.23
N ILE A 309 -10.81 -3.66 -7.73
CA ILE A 309 -10.67 -3.44 -6.29
C ILE A 309 -11.76 -2.50 -5.73
N MET A 310 -11.96 -1.33 -6.32
CA MET A 310 -12.91 -0.33 -5.80
C MET A 310 -14.39 -0.69 -6.06
N PRO A 311 -14.80 -1.21 -7.24
CA PRO A 311 -16.20 -1.57 -7.48
C PRO A 311 -16.66 -2.80 -6.69
N ASN A 312 -15.76 -3.73 -6.38
CA ASN A 312 -16.09 -4.92 -5.60
C ASN A 312 -15.96 -4.68 -4.10
N GLY A 313 -14.87 -4.03 -3.66
CA GLY A 313 -14.60 -3.77 -2.24
C GLY A 313 -14.78 -5.00 -1.35
N GLU A 314 -15.29 -4.77 -0.14
CA GLU A 314 -15.58 -5.83 0.83
C GLU A 314 -16.84 -6.63 0.49
N ARG A 315 -17.81 -6.06 -0.24
CA ARG A 315 -19.01 -6.79 -0.67
C ARG A 315 -18.64 -7.90 -1.66
N GLY A 316 -17.75 -7.60 -2.59
CA GLY A 316 -17.16 -8.59 -3.50
C GLY A 316 -16.44 -9.67 -2.71
N ALA A 317 -15.63 -9.30 -1.71
CA ALA A 317 -14.99 -10.27 -0.82
C ALA A 317 -15.99 -11.20 -0.10
N LEU A 318 -17.13 -10.67 0.35
CA LEU A 318 -18.21 -11.47 0.96
C LEU A 318 -18.92 -12.39 -0.03
N GLN A 319 -19.02 -12.00 -1.29
CA GLN A 319 -19.52 -12.86 -2.36
C GLN A 319 -18.50 -13.97 -2.66
N TRP A 320 -17.23 -13.60 -2.82
CA TRP A 320 -16.14 -14.53 -3.11
C TRP A 320 -15.96 -15.55 -2.00
N SER A 321 -16.07 -15.17 -0.73
CA SER A 321 -15.98 -16.09 0.41
C SER A 321 -17.06 -17.18 0.41
N LYS A 322 -18.05 -17.09 -0.46
CA LYS A 322 -19.12 -18.10 -0.67
C LYS A 322 -19.00 -18.77 -2.05
N SER A 323 -17.95 -18.48 -2.81
CA SER A 323 -17.70 -19.05 -4.12
C SER A 323 -17.42 -20.56 -4.02
N SER A 324 -17.83 -21.29 -5.05
CA SER A 324 -17.46 -22.70 -5.21
C SER A 324 -16.03 -22.87 -5.72
N ASN A 325 -15.39 -21.80 -6.23
CA ASN A 325 -13.98 -21.79 -6.60
C ASN A 325 -13.12 -21.55 -5.35
N ALA A 326 -12.33 -22.55 -4.96
CA ALA A 326 -11.52 -22.51 -3.74
C ALA A 326 -10.52 -21.35 -3.70
N ALA A 327 -9.96 -20.93 -4.83
CA ALA A 327 -9.02 -19.81 -4.87
C ALA A 327 -9.75 -18.47 -4.61
N GLU A 328 -10.88 -18.27 -5.27
CA GLU A 328 -11.73 -17.09 -5.08
C GLU A 328 -12.29 -17.05 -3.64
N GLN A 329 -12.73 -18.19 -3.13
CA GLN A 329 -13.17 -18.36 -1.75
C GLN A 329 -12.09 -17.93 -0.75
N LYS A 330 -10.87 -18.43 -0.91
CA LYS A 330 -9.74 -18.09 -0.04
C LYS A 330 -9.41 -16.60 -0.08
N GLU A 331 -9.39 -15.97 -1.26
CA GLU A 331 -9.14 -14.53 -1.39
C GLU A 331 -10.21 -13.68 -0.67
N GLY A 332 -11.48 -14.06 -0.81
CA GLY A 332 -12.58 -13.41 -0.11
C GLY A 332 -12.50 -13.59 1.41
N GLU A 333 -12.25 -14.80 1.87
CA GLU A 333 -12.06 -15.11 3.30
C GLU A 333 -10.88 -14.34 3.90
N ASP A 334 -9.75 -14.27 3.19
CA ASP A 334 -8.54 -13.57 3.63
C ASP A 334 -8.75 -12.06 3.72
N PHE A 335 -9.43 -11.47 2.73
CA PHE A 335 -9.74 -10.05 2.75
C PHE A 335 -10.66 -9.69 3.92
N LEU A 336 -11.72 -10.49 4.12
CA LEU A 336 -12.67 -10.29 5.22
C LEU A 336 -12.05 -10.56 6.59
N ALA A 337 -11.14 -11.52 6.72
CA ALA A 337 -10.45 -11.80 7.97
C ALA A 337 -9.68 -10.55 8.44
N GLN A 338 -8.95 -9.89 7.53
CA GLN A 338 -8.20 -8.67 7.82
C GLN A 338 -9.09 -7.51 8.31
N LEU A 339 -10.26 -7.34 7.69
CA LEU A 339 -11.28 -6.36 8.14
C LEU A 339 -11.89 -6.73 9.49
N ARG A 340 -12.37 -7.97 9.65
CA ARG A 340 -13.04 -8.44 10.87
C ARG A 340 -12.14 -8.31 12.10
N MET A 341 -10.85 -8.65 11.99
CA MET A 341 -9.91 -8.53 13.10
C MET A 341 -9.42 -7.09 13.34
N GLY A 342 -9.68 -6.17 12.41
CA GLY A 342 -9.12 -4.81 12.45
C GLY A 342 -7.61 -4.80 12.33
N LYS A 343 -7.08 -5.53 11.35
CA LYS A 343 -5.64 -5.61 11.09
C LYS A 343 -5.08 -4.24 10.70
N SER A 344 -5.80 -3.54 9.84
CA SER A 344 -5.67 -2.09 9.66
C SER A 344 -7.04 -1.43 9.50
N PHE A 345 -7.14 -0.21 10.00
CA PHE A 345 -8.36 0.59 9.92
C PHE A 345 -8.00 2.08 9.95
N ILE A 346 -8.92 2.92 9.49
CA ILE A 346 -8.78 4.38 9.51
C ILE A 346 -9.68 4.91 10.61
N HIS A 347 -9.16 5.78 11.45
CA HIS A 347 -9.96 6.43 12.49
C HIS A 347 -9.35 7.77 12.85
N GLY A 348 -10.18 8.78 13.03
CA GLY A 348 -9.70 10.08 13.47
C GLY A 348 -8.72 10.78 12.51
N CYS A 349 -8.13 11.87 13.01
CA CYS A 349 -7.09 12.62 12.33
C CYS A 349 -5.95 12.98 13.29
N ASP A 350 -4.77 13.27 12.73
CA ASP A 350 -3.65 13.85 13.47
C ASP A 350 -3.86 15.36 13.70
N LYS A 351 -2.96 16.00 14.44
CA LYS A 351 -3.01 17.45 14.74
C LYS A 351 -2.91 18.34 13.50
N ASP A 352 -2.43 17.81 12.37
CA ASP A 352 -2.39 18.49 11.07
C ASP A 352 -3.64 18.20 10.22
N GLY A 353 -4.63 17.49 10.78
CA GLY A 353 -5.88 17.12 10.11
C GLY A 353 -5.77 15.91 9.19
N ARG A 354 -4.64 15.18 9.18
CA ARG A 354 -4.44 14.03 8.29
C ARG A 354 -5.22 12.80 8.79
N PRO A 355 -5.97 12.10 7.94
CA PRO A 355 -6.60 10.84 8.33
C PRO A 355 -5.55 9.84 8.83
N CYS A 356 -5.84 9.19 9.95
CA CYS A 356 -4.92 8.24 10.59
C CYS A 356 -5.29 6.80 10.27
N CYS A 357 -4.39 6.07 9.61
CA CYS A 357 -4.49 4.64 9.36
C CYS A 357 -3.69 3.88 10.43
N PHE A 358 -4.38 3.11 11.27
CA PHE A 358 -3.77 2.26 12.29
C PHE A 358 -3.51 0.87 11.73
N VAL A 359 -2.33 0.31 12.02
CA VAL A 359 -1.93 -1.04 11.64
C VAL A 359 -1.52 -1.79 12.91
N ARG A 360 -2.30 -2.80 13.29
CA ARG A 360 -2.03 -3.64 14.47
C ARG A 360 -1.09 -4.78 14.10
N VAL A 361 0.21 -4.58 14.31
CA VAL A 361 1.23 -5.52 13.82
C VAL A 361 1.14 -6.88 14.51
N ARG A 362 0.74 -6.92 15.80
CA ARG A 362 0.50 -8.17 16.55
C ARG A 362 -0.50 -9.14 15.91
N LEU A 363 -1.37 -8.65 15.02
CA LEU A 363 -2.38 -9.46 14.33
C LEU A 363 -1.88 -10.06 13.01
N HIS A 364 -0.67 -9.70 12.58
CA HIS A 364 -0.07 -10.27 11.37
C HIS A 364 0.73 -11.52 11.73
N HIS A 365 0.50 -12.63 11.01
CA HIS A 365 1.42 -13.76 10.95
C HIS A 365 1.64 -14.16 9.48
N GLY A 366 2.89 -14.44 9.13
CA GLY A 366 3.25 -14.80 7.76
C GLY A 366 2.58 -16.10 7.32
N GLY A 367 1.88 -16.05 6.18
CA GLY A 367 1.19 -17.19 5.58
C GLY A 367 -0.29 -17.36 5.96
N ASP A 368 -0.83 -16.55 6.88
CA ASP A 368 -2.26 -16.61 7.22
C ASP A 368 -3.13 -16.18 6.03
N GLN A 369 -2.70 -15.13 5.32
CA GLN A 369 -3.31 -14.60 4.11
C GLN A 369 -2.39 -14.77 2.91
N THR A 370 -2.95 -14.90 1.71
CA THR A 370 -2.18 -14.84 0.47
C THR A 370 -1.55 -13.46 0.26
N GLU A 371 -0.43 -13.42 -0.47
CA GLU A 371 0.22 -12.16 -0.87
C GLU A 371 -0.75 -11.27 -1.67
N LYS A 372 -1.48 -11.86 -2.61
CA LYS A 372 -2.50 -11.17 -3.40
C LYS A 372 -3.57 -10.50 -2.52
N SER A 373 -4.08 -11.20 -1.50
CA SER A 373 -5.09 -10.65 -0.60
C SER A 373 -4.53 -9.53 0.28
N LEU A 374 -3.28 -9.66 0.76
CA LEU A 374 -2.59 -8.62 1.53
C LEU A 374 -2.36 -7.35 0.70
N GLU A 375 -1.88 -7.50 -0.54
CA GLU A 375 -1.66 -6.39 -1.47
C GLU A 375 -2.99 -5.72 -1.83
N ARG A 376 -4.02 -6.50 -2.18
CA ARG A 376 -5.37 -6.00 -2.47
C ARG A 376 -5.94 -5.20 -1.30
N PHE A 377 -5.86 -5.73 -0.09
CA PHE A 377 -6.34 -5.07 1.12
C PHE A 377 -5.56 -3.78 1.43
N THR A 378 -4.25 -3.79 1.20
CA THR A 378 -3.40 -2.60 1.36
C THR A 378 -3.81 -1.49 0.38
N VAL A 379 -3.96 -1.82 -0.91
CA VAL A 379 -4.38 -0.86 -1.94
C VAL A 379 -5.80 -0.34 -1.67
N TRP A 380 -6.74 -1.22 -1.30
CA TRP A 380 -8.08 -0.83 -0.89
C TRP A 380 -8.06 0.14 0.30
N THR A 381 -7.21 -0.11 1.30
CA THR A 381 -7.05 0.78 2.47
C THR A 381 -6.50 2.15 2.07
N ILE A 382 -5.48 2.20 1.21
CA ILE A 382 -4.90 3.45 0.70
C ILE A 382 -5.96 4.26 -0.06
N GLU A 383 -6.70 3.64 -0.98
CA GLU A 383 -7.73 4.33 -1.75
C GLU A 383 -8.91 4.76 -0.88
N THR A 384 -9.25 3.99 0.15
CA THR A 384 -10.29 4.37 1.11
C THR A 384 -9.86 5.58 1.93
N ALA A 385 -8.58 5.65 2.34
CA ALA A 385 -8.03 6.83 2.99
C ALA A 385 -8.03 8.05 2.06
N ARG A 386 -7.76 7.87 0.75
CA ARG A 386 -7.86 8.96 -0.24
C ARG A 386 -9.27 9.57 -0.30
N MET A 387 -10.32 8.77 -0.10
CA MET A 387 -11.70 9.29 -0.06
C MET A 387 -11.96 10.27 1.09
N MET A 388 -11.09 10.29 2.10
CA MET A 388 -11.19 11.15 3.29
C MET A 388 -10.32 12.41 3.20
N LEU A 389 -9.50 12.58 2.15
CA LEU A 389 -8.60 13.72 2.00
C LEU A 389 -9.36 14.95 1.48
N ARG A 390 -9.26 16.08 2.17
CA ARG A 390 -9.84 17.36 1.73
C ARG A 390 -8.79 18.45 1.83
N PRO A 391 -8.66 19.32 0.82
CA PRO A 391 -7.83 20.51 0.95
C PRO A 391 -8.12 21.27 2.26
N PRO A 392 -7.08 21.77 2.96
CA PRO A 392 -5.67 21.79 2.56
C PRO A 392 -4.91 20.48 2.79
N VAL A 393 -5.55 19.47 3.39
CA VAL A 393 -4.93 18.19 3.75
C VAL A 393 -4.91 17.23 2.56
N ASP A 394 -3.71 16.90 2.10
CA ASP A 394 -3.47 16.03 0.95
C ASP A 394 -2.63 14.78 1.28
N THR A 395 -2.41 14.51 2.57
CA THR A 395 -1.58 13.41 3.07
C THR A 395 -2.25 12.66 4.21
N ALA A 396 -1.84 11.41 4.45
CA ALA A 396 -2.30 10.58 5.57
C ALA A 396 -1.18 10.28 6.57
N THR A 397 -1.56 9.88 7.78
CA THR A 397 -0.63 9.41 8.82
C THR A 397 -0.84 7.91 9.04
N ILE A 398 0.24 7.14 9.11
CA ILE A 398 0.17 5.71 9.41
C ILE A 398 0.71 5.46 10.81
N VAL A 399 -0.05 4.76 11.65
CA VAL A 399 0.38 4.35 12.99
C VAL A 399 0.58 2.84 13.00
N PHE A 400 1.83 2.39 13.05
CA PHE A 400 2.16 0.99 13.30
C PHE A 400 2.14 0.74 14.80
N ASP A 401 1.08 0.11 15.29
CA ASP A 401 0.97 -0.33 16.67
C ASP A 401 1.76 -1.63 16.89
N MET A 402 2.91 -1.48 17.54
CA MET A 402 3.84 -2.56 17.87
C MET A 402 3.59 -3.16 19.25
N THR A 403 2.50 -2.78 19.94
CA THR A 403 2.11 -3.40 21.20
C THR A 403 1.98 -4.92 21.02
N ASP A 404 2.62 -5.67 21.90
CA ASP A 404 2.71 -7.14 21.86
C ASP A 404 3.36 -7.73 20.59
N PHE A 405 4.16 -6.94 19.87
CA PHE A 405 4.93 -7.43 18.74
C PHE A 405 5.95 -8.52 19.13
N SER A 406 5.99 -9.57 18.34
CA SER A 406 7.02 -10.62 18.38
C SER A 406 7.64 -10.85 17.00
N LEU A 407 8.77 -11.56 16.94
CA LEU A 407 9.39 -11.93 15.67
C LEU A 407 8.50 -12.81 14.78
N ALA A 408 7.50 -13.50 15.34
CA ALA A 408 6.53 -14.27 14.55
C ALA A 408 5.61 -13.36 13.71
N ASN A 409 5.49 -12.08 14.09
CA ASN A 409 4.69 -11.10 13.37
C ASN A 409 5.45 -10.41 12.24
N MET A 410 6.77 -10.59 12.15
CA MET A 410 7.59 -9.94 11.15
C MET A 410 7.50 -10.64 9.80
N ASP A 411 6.89 -9.98 8.82
CA ASP A 411 6.89 -10.39 7.42
C ASP A 411 7.38 -9.23 6.53
N TYR A 412 8.40 -9.50 5.73
CA TYR A 412 9.00 -8.49 4.85
C TYR A 412 8.22 -8.29 3.55
N THR A 413 7.37 -9.24 3.15
CA THR A 413 6.58 -9.15 1.92
C THR A 413 5.62 -7.95 1.94
N PRO A 414 4.67 -7.84 2.90
CA PRO A 414 3.78 -6.68 2.97
C PRO A 414 4.53 -5.38 3.24
N VAL A 415 5.64 -5.41 3.99
CA VAL A 415 6.47 -4.21 4.24
C VAL A 415 7.07 -3.69 2.93
N LYS A 416 7.66 -4.55 2.10
CA LYS A 416 8.21 -4.14 0.80
C LYS A 416 7.13 -3.63 -0.14
N PHE A 417 5.94 -4.24 -0.12
CA PHE A 417 4.82 -3.77 -0.92
C PHE A 417 4.33 -2.39 -0.49
N ILE A 418 4.20 -2.13 0.82
CA ILE A 418 3.85 -0.82 1.37
C ILE A 418 4.89 0.23 0.96
N ILE A 419 6.18 -0.10 1.03
CA ILE A 419 7.27 0.78 0.57
C ILE A 419 7.11 1.09 -0.92
N LYS A 420 6.92 0.06 -1.77
CA LYS A 420 6.68 0.24 -3.21
C LYS A 420 5.48 1.14 -3.46
N CYS A 421 4.37 0.96 -2.72
CA CYS A 421 3.19 1.81 -2.85
C CYS A 421 3.54 3.29 -2.67
N PHE A 422 4.20 3.66 -1.58
CA PHE A 422 4.43 5.07 -1.27
C PHE A 422 5.63 5.72 -1.98
N GLU A 423 6.61 4.92 -2.41
CA GLU A 423 7.76 5.42 -3.16
C GLU A 423 7.53 5.47 -4.69
N ALA A 424 6.66 4.60 -5.21
CA ALA A 424 6.47 4.42 -6.65
C ALA A 424 5.09 4.86 -7.15
N ASN A 425 4.01 4.55 -6.44
CA ASN A 425 2.64 4.61 -6.95
C ASN A 425 1.77 5.69 -6.27
N TYR A 426 2.10 6.08 -5.05
CA TYR A 426 1.42 7.10 -4.25
C TYR A 426 2.41 8.14 -3.73
N PRO A 427 3.15 8.83 -4.63
CA PRO A 427 4.11 9.85 -4.21
C PRO A 427 3.42 10.93 -3.39
N GLU A 428 4.17 11.52 -2.46
CA GLU A 428 3.72 12.69 -1.68
C GLU A 428 2.37 12.47 -0.97
N SER A 429 1.99 11.23 -0.68
CA SER A 429 0.71 10.89 -0.02
C SER A 429 0.86 10.58 1.47
N LEU A 430 2.11 10.40 1.94
CA LEU A 430 2.43 10.22 3.36
C LEU A 430 2.84 11.54 4.01
N GLY A 431 2.20 11.85 5.13
CA GLY A 431 2.59 12.94 6.05
C GLY A 431 3.57 12.43 7.09
N ALA A 432 3.13 11.46 7.90
CA ALA A 432 3.93 10.85 8.96
C ALA A 432 3.72 9.32 9.05
N ILE A 433 4.75 8.60 9.50
CA ILE A 433 4.67 7.20 9.90
C ILE A 433 5.10 7.12 11.37
N LEU A 434 4.19 6.73 12.24
CA LEU A 434 4.43 6.60 13.68
C LEU A 434 4.61 5.13 14.02
N ILE A 435 5.80 4.76 14.51
CA ILE A 435 6.08 3.42 15.04
C ILE A 435 5.81 3.46 16.55
N TYR A 436 4.61 3.05 16.94
CA TYR A 436 4.13 3.14 18.31
C TYR A 436 4.53 1.91 19.14
N LYS A 437 5.14 2.12 20.32
CA LYS A 437 5.56 1.08 21.27
C LYS A 437 6.46 -0.01 20.67
N ALA A 438 7.38 0.37 19.78
CA ALA A 438 8.34 -0.58 19.22
C ALA A 438 9.19 -1.26 20.31
N PRO A 439 9.25 -2.61 20.38
CA PRO A 439 10.13 -3.28 21.32
C PRO A 439 11.59 -3.12 20.89
N TRP A 440 12.53 -3.22 21.84
CA TRP A 440 13.96 -2.99 21.60
C TRP A 440 14.54 -3.83 20.44
N ILE A 441 14.04 -5.04 20.23
CA ILE A 441 14.44 -5.93 19.12
C ILE A 441 14.14 -5.33 17.75
N PHE A 442 13.10 -4.50 17.65
CA PHE A 442 12.70 -3.85 16.40
C PHE A 442 13.76 -2.86 15.91
N ASN A 443 14.66 -2.36 16.76
CA ASN A 443 15.77 -1.51 16.30
C ASN A 443 16.66 -2.21 15.26
N GLN A 444 16.82 -3.53 15.35
CA GLN A 444 17.58 -4.30 14.36
C GLN A 444 16.80 -4.48 13.05
N ILE A 445 15.50 -4.70 13.14
CA ILE A 445 14.60 -4.79 11.99
C ILE A 445 14.53 -3.44 11.26
N TRP A 446 14.41 -2.36 12.01
CA TRP A 446 14.39 -1.00 11.47
C TRP A 446 15.66 -0.67 10.69
N LYS A 447 16.85 -1.08 11.15
CA LYS A 447 18.09 -0.89 10.39
C LYS A 447 18.02 -1.53 8.99
N ILE A 448 17.36 -2.68 8.88
CA ILE A 448 17.13 -3.37 7.60
C ILE A 448 16.12 -2.60 6.76
N ILE A 449 14.94 -2.30 7.32
CA ILE A 449 13.86 -1.58 6.63
C ILE A 449 14.32 -0.20 6.16
N ARG A 450 15.05 0.55 6.98
CA ARG A 450 15.60 1.86 6.64
C ARG A 450 16.54 1.80 5.45
N GLY A 451 17.28 0.70 5.27
CA GLY A 451 18.10 0.48 4.07
C GLY A 451 17.28 0.26 2.79
N TRP A 452 15.99 -0.02 2.91
CA TRP A 452 15.05 -0.13 1.79
C TRP A 452 14.23 1.12 1.56
N LEU A 453 14.28 2.13 2.44
CA LEU A 453 13.51 3.36 2.29
C LEU A 453 14.35 4.40 1.55
N ASP A 454 13.72 5.14 0.65
CA ASP A 454 14.29 6.38 0.16
C ASP A 454 14.40 7.40 1.31
N PRO A 455 15.33 8.38 1.23
CA PRO A 455 15.55 9.33 2.32
C PRO A 455 14.32 10.16 2.69
N VAL A 456 13.43 10.47 1.75
CA VAL A 456 12.22 11.27 2.01
C VAL A 456 11.23 10.46 2.83
N VAL A 457 10.92 9.22 2.45
CA VAL A 457 10.02 8.37 3.25
C VAL A 457 10.65 8.02 4.59
N ALA A 458 11.95 7.72 4.64
CA ALA A 458 12.66 7.45 5.91
C ALA A 458 12.60 8.64 6.88
N SER A 459 12.64 9.88 6.37
CA SER A 459 12.55 11.10 7.20
C SER A 459 11.17 11.30 7.86
N LYS A 460 10.12 10.67 7.33
CA LYS A 460 8.75 10.72 7.85
C LYS A 460 8.47 9.69 8.94
N VAL A 461 9.44 8.82 9.24
CA VAL A 461 9.29 7.77 10.26
C VAL A 461 9.70 8.30 11.64
N HIS A 462 8.76 8.25 12.58
CA HIS A 462 8.92 8.70 13.96
C HIS A 462 8.66 7.53 14.91
N PHE A 463 9.59 7.30 15.83
CA PHE A 463 9.41 6.32 16.91
C PHE A 463 8.71 6.99 18.08
N VAL A 464 7.63 6.36 18.55
CA VAL A 464 6.76 6.90 19.59
C VAL A 464 6.62 5.85 20.69
N ALA A 465 7.25 6.06 21.84
CA ALA A 465 7.38 5.04 22.88
C ALA A 465 6.12 4.87 23.74
N ASN A 466 5.32 5.92 23.89
CA ASN A 466 4.18 5.96 24.82
C ASN A 466 3.13 6.99 24.36
N ILE A 467 2.01 7.06 25.07
CA ILE A 467 0.89 7.97 24.75
C ILE A 467 1.27 9.46 24.85
N ASP A 468 2.21 9.84 25.72
CA ASP A 468 2.65 11.23 25.85
C ASP A 468 3.42 11.69 24.61
N GLU A 469 4.24 10.80 24.03
CA GLU A 469 4.91 11.07 22.75
C GLU A 469 3.93 11.01 21.58
N LEU A 470 2.94 10.11 21.63
CA LEU A 470 1.90 10.02 20.59
C LEU A 470 1.06 11.29 20.54
N ASP A 471 0.83 11.93 21.69
CA ASP A 471 0.12 13.20 21.82
C ASP A 471 0.77 14.34 21.02
N ASN A 472 2.06 14.26 20.68
CA ASN A 472 2.68 15.23 19.78
C ASN A 472 2.08 15.20 18.36
N TYR A 473 1.44 14.09 17.99
CA TYR A 473 0.87 13.87 16.66
C TYR A 473 -0.65 13.68 16.71
N ILE A 474 -1.17 12.85 17.61
CA ILE A 474 -2.60 12.53 17.74
C ILE A 474 -3.04 12.88 19.17
N PRO A 475 -3.96 13.84 19.38
CA PRO A 475 -4.37 14.25 20.72
C PRO A 475 -4.84 13.07 21.58
N LYS A 476 -4.49 13.03 22.87
CA LYS A 476 -4.89 11.90 23.76
C LYS A 476 -6.39 11.64 23.77
N ASP A 477 -7.23 12.68 23.71
CA ASP A 477 -8.69 12.57 23.67
C ASP A 477 -9.24 12.01 22.36
N ARG A 478 -8.39 11.92 21.34
CA ARG A 478 -8.67 11.42 19.99
C ARG A 478 -7.88 10.14 19.67
N ALA A 479 -7.07 9.67 20.60
CA ALA A 479 -6.37 8.40 20.51
C ALA A 479 -7.21 7.31 21.19
N PRO A 480 -7.42 6.15 20.55
CA PRO A 480 -8.14 5.03 21.15
C PRO A 480 -7.52 4.58 22.48
N LYS A 481 -8.38 4.14 23.42
CA LYS A 481 -7.93 3.55 24.69
C LYS A 481 -6.97 2.37 24.53
N GLU A 482 -7.07 1.60 23.44
CA GLU A 482 -6.12 0.52 23.17
C GLU A 482 -4.68 1.01 22.99
N LEU A 483 -4.48 2.28 22.59
CA LEU A 483 -3.18 2.94 22.51
C LEU A 483 -2.86 3.77 23.76
N GLY A 484 -3.65 3.65 24.82
CA GLY A 484 -3.49 4.40 26.07
C GLY A 484 -4.06 5.82 26.05
N GLY A 485 -4.81 6.20 25.00
CA GLY A 485 -5.54 7.46 24.95
C GLY A 485 -6.86 7.42 25.74
N ASN A 486 -7.65 8.49 25.63
CA ASN A 486 -8.91 8.65 26.38
C ASN A 486 -10.15 8.31 25.54
N GLU A 487 -10.01 8.16 24.22
CA GLU A 487 -11.14 7.91 23.34
C GLU A 487 -11.73 6.51 23.56
N ASN A 488 -13.00 6.45 23.95
CA ASN A 488 -13.73 5.21 24.12
C ASN A 488 -14.27 4.70 22.78
N TRP A 489 -13.35 4.37 21.88
CA TRP A 489 -13.64 3.83 20.56
C TRP A 489 -12.90 2.49 20.37
N GLU A 490 -13.56 1.57 19.68
CA GLU A 490 -12.99 0.28 19.29
C GLU A 490 -13.38 -0.03 17.85
N TRP A 491 -12.45 -0.63 17.11
CA TRP A 491 -12.76 -1.09 15.76
C TRP A 491 -13.82 -2.19 15.83
N LYS A 492 -14.97 -1.89 15.24
CA LYS A 492 -16.01 -2.85 14.92
C LYS A 492 -16.24 -2.77 13.44
N TRP A 493 -16.11 -3.90 12.77
CA TRP A 493 -16.42 -3.97 11.36
C TRP A 493 -17.95 -4.13 11.18
N PRO A 494 -18.67 -3.11 10.64
CA PRO A 494 -20.06 -3.28 10.25
C PRO A 494 -20.10 -4.16 8.99
N GLU A 495 -20.81 -5.28 9.05
CA GLU A 495 -20.98 -6.15 7.87
C GLU A 495 -21.71 -5.41 6.73
N PRO A 496 -21.40 -5.72 5.45
CA PRO A 496 -22.11 -5.17 4.31
C PRO A 496 -23.62 -5.43 4.38
N VAL A 497 -24.41 -4.43 3.99
CA VAL A 497 -25.87 -4.51 4.02
C VAL A 497 -26.41 -4.89 2.62
N PRO A 498 -27.32 -5.86 2.50
CA PRO A 498 -27.92 -6.20 1.21
C PRO A 498 -28.54 -4.98 0.53
N GLY A 499 -28.13 -4.73 -0.72
CA GLY A 499 -28.66 -3.64 -1.55
C GLY A 499 -27.98 -2.28 -1.39
N GLU A 500 -26.98 -2.12 -0.50
CA GLU A 500 -26.31 -0.82 -0.30
C GLU A 500 -25.56 -0.29 -1.53
N ASP A 501 -25.18 -1.20 -2.45
CA ASP A 501 -24.52 -0.90 -3.73
C ASP A 501 -25.46 -1.02 -4.94
N ASP A 502 -26.79 -1.12 -4.75
CA ASP A 502 -27.73 -1.38 -5.86
C ASP A 502 -27.72 -0.29 -6.93
N GLN A 503 -27.32 0.94 -6.56
CA GLN A 503 -27.16 2.04 -7.51
C GLN A 503 -26.10 1.74 -8.60
N MET A 504 -25.13 0.86 -8.36
CA MET A 504 -24.18 0.42 -9.39
C MET A 504 -24.83 -0.35 -10.54
N LYS A 505 -26.02 -0.92 -10.32
CA LYS A 505 -26.77 -1.64 -11.37
C LYS A 505 -27.43 -0.69 -12.35
N ASP A 506 -27.61 0.59 -11.97
CA ASP A 506 -28.16 1.62 -12.84
C ASP A 506 -27.10 2.14 -13.83
N THR A 507 -26.97 1.42 -14.95
CA THR A 507 -26.02 1.76 -16.02
C THR A 507 -26.40 3.06 -16.72
N ALA A 508 -27.70 3.34 -16.88
CA ALA A 508 -28.17 4.55 -17.55
C ALA A 508 -27.88 5.81 -16.73
N GLY A 509 -28.09 5.76 -15.41
CA GLY A 509 -27.71 6.84 -14.50
C GLY A 509 -26.20 7.05 -14.46
N LYS A 510 -25.42 5.95 -14.39
CA LYS A 510 -23.95 6.00 -14.48
C LYS A 510 -23.49 6.69 -15.78
N GLU A 511 -24.01 6.29 -16.92
CA GLU A 511 -23.67 6.86 -18.24
C GLU A 511 -23.99 8.36 -18.32
N LYS A 512 -25.11 8.80 -17.72
CA LYS A 512 -25.45 10.22 -17.66
C LYS A 512 -24.43 11.03 -16.86
N VAL A 513 -24.04 10.56 -15.68
CA VAL A 513 -23.05 11.26 -14.84
C VAL A 513 -21.66 11.26 -15.49
N ILE A 514 -21.30 10.17 -16.18
CA ILE A 514 -20.07 10.08 -16.97
C ILE A 514 -20.09 11.07 -18.14
N ALA A 515 -21.23 11.22 -18.84
CA ALA A 515 -21.35 12.20 -19.91
C ALA A 515 -21.12 13.64 -19.40
N GLU A 516 -21.75 14.00 -18.28
CA GLU A 516 -21.50 15.28 -17.59
C GLU A 516 -20.02 15.43 -17.20
N ARG A 517 -19.39 14.37 -16.70
CA ARG A 517 -17.97 14.36 -16.35
C ARG A 517 -17.07 14.60 -17.56
N ASN A 518 -17.36 13.96 -18.69
CA ASN A 518 -16.59 14.05 -19.91
C ASN A 518 -16.64 15.46 -20.51
N GLU A 519 -17.78 16.15 -20.39
CA GLU A 519 -17.89 17.56 -20.77
C GLU A 519 -16.99 18.44 -19.90
N LEU A 520 -17.00 18.24 -18.58
CA LEU A 520 -16.11 18.97 -17.65
C LEU A 520 -14.63 18.68 -17.91
N ILE A 521 -14.27 17.42 -18.19
CA ILE A 521 -12.92 17.00 -18.57
C ILE A 521 -12.47 17.75 -19.81
N LYS A 522 -13.31 17.75 -20.86
CA LYS A 522 -13.02 18.46 -22.10
C LYS A 522 -12.79 19.95 -21.86
N SER A 523 -13.66 20.61 -21.08
CA SER A 523 -13.46 22.01 -20.72
C SER A 523 -12.15 22.24 -19.94
N TYR A 524 -11.81 21.35 -18.99
CA TYR A 524 -10.57 21.47 -18.23
C TYR A 524 -9.33 21.35 -19.11
N GLU A 525 -9.30 20.35 -20.01
CA GLU A 525 -8.19 20.16 -20.96
C GLU A 525 -8.05 21.38 -21.87
N GLU A 526 -9.17 21.86 -22.42
CA GLU A 526 -9.21 23.02 -23.30
C GLU A 526 -8.71 24.31 -22.63
N GLU A 527 -9.09 24.56 -21.38
CA GLU A 527 -8.63 25.69 -20.57
C GLU A 527 -7.15 25.50 -20.17
N THR A 528 -6.75 24.28 -19.83
CA THR A 528 -5.36 23.95 -19.47
C THR A 528 -4.41 24.18 -20.63
N MET A 529 -4.77 23.75 -21.85
CA MET A 529 -3.93 23.97 -23.02
C MET A 529 -3.87 25.46 -23.40
N ALA A 530 -4.97 26.20 -23.26
CA ALA A 530 -4.96 27.65 -23.46
C ALA A 530 -4.03 28.35 -22.45
N TRP A 531 -4.11 27.97 -21.17
CA TRP A 531 -3.26 28.50 -20.10
C TRP A 531 -1.76 28.18 -20.33
N CYS A 532 -1.45 26.99 -20.82
CA CYS A 532 -0.10 26.61 -21.23
C CYS A 532 0.46 27.51 -22.36
N GLU A 533 -0.40 28.05 -23.22
CA GLU A 533 -0.06 29.02 -24.27
C GLU A 533 -0.08 30.49 -23.81
N GLY A 534 -0.35 30.74 -22.52
CA GLY A 534 -0.49 32.10 -21.98
C GLY A 534 -1.81 32.78 -22.35
N LYS A 535 -2.83 32.01 -22.71
CA LYS A 535 -4.20 32.47 -23.00
C LYS A 535 -5.13 32.14 -21.82
N ASP A 536 -6.28 32.80 -21.79
CA ASP A 536 -7.35 32.57 -20.81
C ASP A 536 -8.68 32.42 -21.56
N LYS A 537 -9.38 31.30 -21.37
CA LYS A 537 -10.72 31.07 -21.96
C LYS A 537 -11.85 31.60 -21.06
N GLY A 538 -11.53 32.02 -19.84
CA GLY A 538 -12.41 32.77 -18.95
C GLY A 538 -13.31 31.94 -18.04
N GLU A 539 -13.33 30.60 -18.15
CA GLU A 539 -14.08 29.76 -17.20
C GLU A 539 -13.30 29.54 -15.90
N GLY A 540 -11.97 29.46 -16.01
CA GLY A 540 -11.03 29.34 -14.91
C GLY A 540 -10.84 27.89 -14.44
N ARG A 541 -9.62 27.36 -14.59
CA ARG A 541 -9.25 25.97 -14.25
C ARG A 541 -9.67 25.54 -12.82
N PRO A 542 -9.48 26.36 -11.76
CA PRO A 542 -9.90 25.98 -10.41
C PRO A 542 -11.40 25.74 -10.27
N ARG A 543 -12.22 26.53 -10.97
CA ARG A 543 -13.69 26.37 -10.96
C ARG A 543 -14.10 25.08 -11.67
N ILE A 544 -13.42 24.73 -12.76
CA ILE A 544 -13.67 23.47 -13.47
C ILE A 544 -13.24 22.28 -12.60
N ALA A 545 -12.08 22.35 -11.92
CA ALA A 545 -11.60 21.34 -10.98
C ALA A 545 -12.61 21.08 -9.85
N GLN A 546 -13.17 22.14 -9.26
CA GLN A 546 -14.22 22.01 -8.25
C GLN A 546 -15.44 21.25 -8.77
N ARG A 547 -15.94 21.59 -9.96
CA ARG A 547 -17.08 20.88 -10.56
C ARG A 547 -16.75 19.42 -10.91
N LEU A 548 -15.51 19.12 -11.28
CA LEU A 548 -15.03 17.75 -11.48
C LEU A 548 -15.06 16.95 -10.16
N ALA A 549 -14.69 17.58 -9.04
CA ALA A 549 -14.79 16.98 -7.72
C ALA A 549 -16.24 16.74 -7.29
N GLU A 550 -17.12 17.75 -7.45
CA GLU A 550 -18.55 17.63 -7.17
C GLU A 550 -19.22 16.55 -8.04
N ASN A 551 -18.88 16.51 -9.33
CA ASN A 551 -19.35 15.47 -10.25
C ASN A 551 -18.85 14.08 -9.83
N TYR A 552 -17.61 13.94 -9.37
CA TYR A 552 -17.13 12.64 -8.87
C TYR A 552 -17.99 12.12 -7.72
N TRP A 553 -18.42 12.98 -6.80
CA TRP A 553 -19.31 12.55 -5.70
C TRP A 553 -20.72 12.19 -6.15
N LYS A 554 -21.16 12.64 -7.33
CA LYS A 554 -22.36 12.11 -8.00
C LYS A 554 -22.10 10.75 -8.65
N LEU A 555 -20.88 10.53 -9.14
CA LEU A 555 -20.45 9.28 -9.80
C LEU A 555 -20.16 8.17 -8.79
N ASP A 556 -19.67 8.52 -7.61
CA ASP A 556 -19.20 7.61 -6.55
C ASP A 556 -20.15 6.42 -6.28
N PRO A 557 -21.48 6.61 -6.11
CA PRO A 557 -22.41 5.50 -5.86
C PRO A 557 -22.52 4.48 -7.00
N TYR A 558 -22.06 4.83 -8.21
CA TYR A 558 -22.10 3.97 -9.39
C TYR A 558 -20.79 3.20 -9.63
N VAL A 559 -19.70 3.57 -8.96
CA VAL A 559 -18.34 3.09 -9.30
C VAL A 559 -17.55 2.54 -8.11
N ARG A 560 -17.95 2.83 -6.87
CA ARG A 560 -17.24 2.39 -5.67
C ARG A 560 -18.16 1.69 -4.69
N ALA A 561 -17.75 0.51 -4.22
CA ALA A 561 -18.49 -0.22 -3.20
C ALA A 561 -18.46 0.54 -1.88
N LYS A 562 -19.59 0.54 -1.16
CA LYS A 562 -19.65 1.11 0.18
C LYS A 562 -18.68 0.38 1.11
N THR A 563 -18.02 1.18 1.94
CA THR A 563 -16.99 0.75 2.89
C THR A 563 -17.55 0.80 4.32
N PRO A 564 -16.82 0.28 5.32
CA PRO A 564 -17.19 0.47 6.72
C PRO A 564 -17.38 1.93 7.09
N TYR A 565 -16.61 2.81 6.46
CA TYR A 565 -16.61 4.25 6.72
C TYR A 565 -17.83 4.96 6.14
N ASP A 566 -18.42 4.43 5.06
CA ASP A 566 -19.73 4.91 4.60
C ASP A 566 -20.81 4.49 5.62
N ARG A 567 -20.77 3.24 6.09
CA ARG A 567 -21.77 2.69 7.03
C ARG A 567 -21.71 3.30 8.43
N THR A 568 -20.52 3.66 8.91
CA THR A 568 -20.34 4.33 10.22
C THR A 568 -20.53 5.84 10.16
N GLY A 569 -20.78 6.42 8.98
CA GLY A 569 -20.98 7.86 8.82
C GLY A 569 -19.69 8.67 8.80
N VAL A 570 -18.54 8.03 8.61
CA VAL A 570 -17.25 8.73 8.45
C VAL A 570 -17.16 9.37 7.06
N ILE A 571 -17.57 8.64 6.02
CA ILE A 571 -17.72 9.18 4.66
C ILE A 571 -19.21 9.41 4.41
N LEU A 572 -19.58 10.68 4.24
CA LEU A 572 -20.95 11.12 4.04
C LEU A 572 -21.22 11.48 2.56
N PRO A 573 -22.49 11.56 2.14
CA PRO A 573 -22.85 11.99 0.80
C PRO A 573 -22.21 13.33 0.39
N GLY A 574 -21.85 13.46 -0.88
CA GLY A 574 -21.19 14.66 -1.40
C GLY A 574 -19.72 14.80 -0.96
N GLY A 575 -19.12 13.74 -0.40
CA GLY A 575 -17.74 13.79 0.05
C GLY A 575 -17.54 14.54 1.35
N LYS A 576 -18.57 14.69 2.18
CA LYS A 576 -18.34 15.21 3.54
C LYS A 576 -17.66 14.13 4.38
N VAL A 577 -16.79 14.54 5.30
CA VAL A 577 -16.05 13.62 6.18
C VAL A 577 -16.30 14.02 7.62
N ASP A 578 -16.74 13.07 8.44
CA ASP A 578 -16.81 13.20 9.89
C ASP A 578 -15.88 12.17 10.50
N PHE A 579 -14.71 12.59 10.99
CA PHE A 579 -13.75 11.68 11.59
C PHE A 579 -14.20 11.10 12.93
N TYR A 580 -15.23 11.68 13.57
CA TYR A 580 -15.73 11.30 14.88
C TYR A 580 -17.26 11.30 14.91
N PRO A 581 -17.92 10.46 14.10
CA PRO A 581 -19.37 10.43 14.04
C PRO A 581 -19.93 10.05 15.41
N LYS A 582 -20.89 10.85 15.90
CA LYS A 582 -21.57 10.54 17.16
C LYS A 582 -22.25 9.19 16.99
N SER A 583 -21.94 8.24 17.89
CA SER A 583 -22.63 6.95 17.90
C SER A 583 -24.14 7.22 17.89
N SER A 584 -24.84 6.66 16.91
CA SER A 584 -26.29 6.72 16.82
C SER A 584 -26.87 5.86 17.94
N SER A 585 -26.83 6.37 19.17
CA SER A 585 -27.51 5.83 20.34
C SER A 585 -29.03 6.01 20.28
N ASN A 586 -29.60 6.30 19.11
CA ASN A 586 -31.03 6.39 18.83
C ASN A 586 -31.46 5.54 17.62
N ALA A 587 -30.91 4.33 17.46
CA ALA A 587 -31.72 3.28 16.87
C ALA A 587 -32.80 2.94 17.91
N ALA A 588 -34.02 3.44 17.71
CA ALA A 588 -35.17 3.07 18.52
C ALA A 588 -35.21 1.53 18.64
N PRO A 589 -35.43 0.97 19.84
CA PRO A 589 -35.54 -0.46 19.99
C PRO A 589 -36.65 -0.94 19.05
N ALA A 590 -36.35 -1.96 18.24
CA ALA A 590 -37.33 -2.65 17.44
C ALA A 590 -38.52 -2.95 18.36
N ALA A 591 -39.68 -2.39 18.03
CA ALA A 591 -40.91 -2.66 18.76
C ALA A 591 -41.11 -4.17 18.76
N ASN A 592 -41.10 -4.76 19.94
CA ASN A 592 -41.58 -6.12 20.15
C ASN A 592 -43.01 -6.15 19.60
N ALA A 593 -43.20 -6.89 18.51
CA ALA A 593 -44.51 -7.42 18.17
C ALA A 593 -44.82 -8.48 19.23
N GLU A 594 -45.45 -8.06 20.32
CA GLU A 594 -46.21 -8.98 21.15
C GLU A 594 -47.39 -9.45 20.29
N ASP A 595 -47.47 -10.76 20.13
CA ASP A 595 -48.61 -11.48 19.57
C ASP A 595 -49.88 -11.12 20.38
N GLU A 596 -50.72 -10.25 19.82
CA GLU A 596 -52.16 -10.28 20.03
C GLU A 596 -52.79 -11.10 18.89
N LEU A 597 -53.03 -12.38 19.15
CA LEU A 597 -54.09 -13.14 18.49
C LEU A 597 -54.77 -14.05 19.52
N ASP A 598 -56.09 -13.87 19.58
CA ASP A 598 -57.16 -14.64 20.23
C ASP A 598 -56.84 -16.07 20.75
#